data_AF-A0A962C185-F1
#
_entry.id   AF-A0A962C185-F1
#
_cell.length_a   1.000
_cell.length_b   1.000
_cell.length_c   1.000
_cell.angle_alpha   90.00
_cell.angle_beta   90.00
_cell.angle_gamma   90.00
#
_symmetry.space_group_name_H-M   'P 1'
#
loop_
_entity.id
_entity.type
_entity.pdbx_description
1 polymer ?
#
loop_
_entity_poly.entity_id
_entity_poly.type
_entity_poly.pdbx_seq_one_letter_code
_entity_poly.pdbx_strand_id
1 'polypeptide(L)'
;MRNGAYWMGLLWLGLADAVAAQGLPAFPGAEGFGAIATGGRGGAVYAVTTLDPDPGGVIPGSLNHALRQSGARTIVFRVSGVIHGIANIVHGDVTIAGQTSPGGIIVRGIICDGHYERNNCDNVIVRHLRSRPGT
;
A
#
# COMPACT_ATOMS: atom_id res chain seq x y z
N MET A 1 -42.17 65.69 -2.11
CA MET A 1 -42.38 64.76 -0.98
C MET A 1 -42.52 63.35 -1.53
N ARG A 2 -41.84 62.38 -0.90
CA ARG A 2 -41.80 60.91 -1.14
C ARG A 2 -40.84 60.46 -2.25
N ASN A 3 -39.59 60.11 -1.92
CA ASN A 3 -39.08 58.79 -1.43
C ASN A 3 -39.14 57.75 -2.58
N GLY A 4 -38.07 57.20 -3.13
CA GLY A 4 -36.79 56.78 -2.57
C GLY A 4 -36.78 55.25 -2.50
N ALA A 5 -36.02 54.56 -3.38
CA ALA A 5 -35.61 53.16 -3.20
C ALA A 5 -34.52 52.79 -4.22
N TYR A 6 -33.26 52.83 -3.79
CA TYR A 6 -32.13 52.25 -4.49
C TYR A 6 -32.10 50.75 -4.18
N TRP A 7 -32.29 49.91 -5.20
CA TRP A 7 -32.09 48.46 -5.07
C TRP A 7 -30.59 48.16 -5.23
N MET A 8 -29.87 48.16 -4.11
CA MET A 8 -28.51 47.60 -4.03
C MET A 8 -28.61 46.07 -4.15
N GLY A 9 -28.34 45.56 -5.35
CA GLY A 9 -28.12 44.14 -5.58
C GLY A 9 -26.85 43.70 -4.84
N LEU A 10 -27.03 42.97 -3.73
CA LEU A 10 -25.93 42.37 -3.00
C LEU A 10 -25.44 41.16 -3.82
N LEU A 11 -24.27 41.29 -4.45
CA LEU A 11 -23.59 40.18 -5.11
C LEU A 11 -23.14 39.19 -4.03
N TRP A 12 -23.87 38.10 -3.85
CA TRP A 12 -23.40 36.96 -3.06
C TRP A 12 -22.29 36.27 -3.85
N LEU A 13 -21.03 36.66 -3.62
CA LEU A 13 -19.90 35.78 -3.95
C LEU A 13 -19.98 34.59 -3.00
N GLY A 14 -20.56 33.49 -3.47
CA GLY A 14 -20.40 32.20 -2.80
C GLY A 14 -18.91 31.90 -2.72
N LEU A 15 -18.36 31.85 -1.51
CA LEU A 15 -17.13 31.12 -1.28
C LEU A 15 -17.44 29.66 -1.60
N ALA A 16 -16.96 29.18 -2.75
CA ALA A 16 -16.80 27.75 -2.94
C ALA A 16 -15.66 27.33 -2.01
N ASP A 17 -16.01 26.73 -0.87
CA ASP A 17 -15.03 26.03 -0.05
C ASP A 17 -14.34 25.01 -0.96
N ALA A 18 -13.05 25.23 -1.22
CA ALA A 18 -12.24 24.22 -1.87
C ALA A 18 -12.16 23.03 -0.91
N VAL A 19 -12.99 22.01 -1.14
CA VAL A 19 -12.89 20.74 -0.44
C VAL A 19 -11.49 20.21 -0.77
N ALA A 20 -10.58 20.28 0.19
CA ALA A 20 -9.28 19.63 0.06
C ALA A 20 -9.55 18.15 -0.24
N ALA A 21 -9.15 17.69 -1.42
CA ALA A 21 -9.30 16.30 -1.81
C ALA A 21 -8.47 15.46 -0.84
N GLN A 22 -9.11 14.91 0.19
CA GLN A 22 -8.47 13.96 1.09
C GLN A 22 -8.20 12.70 0.25
N GLY A 23 -6.92 12.37 0.07
CA GLY A 23 -6.51 11.24 -0.74
C GLY A 23 -7.22 9.96 -0.29
N LEU A 24 -7.60 9.12 -1.26
CA LEU A 24 -8.23 7.82 -0.98
C LEU A 24 -7.40 7.03 0.04
N PRO A 25 -7.94 6.71 1.22
CA PRO A 25 -7.17 6.08 2.28
C PRO A 25 -6.59 4.76 1.81
N ALA A 26 -5.42 4.39 2.33
CA ALA A 26 -4.68 3.17 2.01
C ALA A 26 -5.56 1.93 2.17
N PHE A 27 -6.39 1.94 3.22
CA PHE A 27 -7.44 0.96 3.49
C PHE A 27 -8.51 1.59 4.40
N PRO A 28 -9.71 0.99 4.53
CA PRO A 28 -10.73 1.48 5.46
C PRO A 28 -10.18 1.59 6.90
N GLY A 29 -10.27 2.78 7.48
CA GLY A 29 -9.74 3.09 8.82
C GLY A 29 -8.24 3.37 8.89
N ALA A 30 -7.56 3.63 7.76
CA ALA A 30 -6.15 4.05 7.79
C ALA A 30 -6.02 5.48 8.35
N GLU A 31 -5.09 5.66 9.29
CA GLU A 31 -4.82 6.92 9.99
C GLU A 31 -3.30 7.19 10.06
N GLY A 32 -2.91 8.41 10.44
CA GLY A 32 -1.51 8.83 10.58
C GLY A 32 -0.82 9.18 9.26
N PHE A 33 0.51 9.35 9.28
CA PHE A 33 1.29 9.82 8.13
C PHE A 33 1.27 8.88 6.92
N GLY A 34 0.99 7.59 7.12
CA GLY A 34 0.83 6.61 6.05
C GLY A 34 -0.60 6.45 5.53
N ALA A 35 -1.57 7.23 6.03
CA ALA A 35 -2.99 7.00 5.76
C ALA A 35 -3.37 7.06 4.28
N ILE A 36 -2.64 7.83 3.48
CA ILE A 36 -2.91 8.04 2.04
C ILE A 36 -1.96 7.25 1.13
N ALA A 37 -1.16 6.32 1.67
CA ALA A 37 -0.34 5.43 0.85
C ALA A 37 -1.22 4.71 -0.18
N THR A 38 -0.77 4.66 -1.43
CA THR A 38 -1.53 4.00 -2.50
C THR A 38 -1.14 2.54 -2.66
N GLY A 39 0.06 2.17 -2.22
CA GLY A 39 0.62 0.82 -2.38
C GLY A 39 0.55 0.37 -3.84
N GLY A 40 0.06 -0.83 -4.06
CA GLY A 40 -0.11 -1.43 -5.39
C GLY A 40 -1.39 -1.09 -6.16
N ARG A 41 -2.11 -0.03 -5.78
CA ARG A 41 -3.42 0.31 -6.39
C ARG A 41 -3.28 0.55 -7.90
N GLY A 42 -4.17 -0.06 -8.69
CA GLY A 42 -4.16 0.05 -10.17
C GLY A 42 -3.05 -0.75 -10.86
N GLY A 43 -2.23 -1.46 -10.09
CA GLY A 43 -1.09 -2.22 -10.57
C GLY A 43 -1.38 -3.69 -10.90
N ALA A 44 -0.31 -4.44 -11.14
CA ALA A 44 -0.37 -5.88 -11.40
C ALA A 44 -0.74 -6.68 -10.13
N VAL A 45 -1.25 -7.90 -10.31
CA VAL A 45 -1.50 -8.82 -9.20
C VAL A 45 -0.54 -10.00 -9.28
N TYR A 46 0.23 -10.22 -8.23
CA TYR A 46 1.12 -11.38 -8.09
C TYR A 46 0.57 -12.35 -7.05
N ALA A 47 0.36 -13.59 -7.46
CA ALA A 47 -0.13 -14.65 -6.57
C ALA A 47 1.02 -15.49 -6.02
N VAL A 48 1.19 -15.47 -4.71
CA VAL A 48 2.09 -16.37 -3.98
C VAL A 48 1.43 -17.75 -3.91
N THR A 49 2.11 -18.75 -4.46
CA THR A 49 1.63 -20.14 -4.61
C THR A 49 2.54 -21.17 -3.95
N THR A 50 3.68 -20.74 -3.41
CA THR A 50 4.60 -21.59 -2.65
C THR A 50 5.05 -20.88 -1.36
N LEU A 51 5.43 -21.67 -0.36
CA LEU A 51 6.04 -21.19 0.89
C LEU A 51 7.57 -21.16 0.83
N ASP A 52 8.15 -21.48 -0.32
CA ASP A 52 9.60 -21.39 -0.54
C ASP A 52 10.10 -19.97 -0.22
N PRO A 53 11.10 -19.82 0.66
CA PRO A 53 11.62 -18.52 1.03
C PRO A 53 12.30 -17.78 -0.12
N ASP A 54 12.87 -18.49 -1.10
CA ASP A 54 13.51 -17.94 -2.31
C ASP A 54 14.22 -16.58 -2.10
N PRO A 55 15.29 -16.49 -1.29
CA PRO A 55 15.95 -15.20 -0.99
C PRO A 55 16.47 -14.48 -2.25
N GLY A 56 16.81 -15.25 -3.28
CA GLY A 56 17.20 -14.75 -4.60
C GLY A 56 16.03 -14.18 -5.41
N GLY A 57 14.79 -14.52 -5.07
CA GLY A 57 13.57 -14.10 -5.75
C GLY A 57 13.51 -14.54 -7.21
N VAL A 58 14.03 -15.72 -7.52
CA VAL A 58 14.12 -16.27 -8.88
C VAL A 58 12.95 -17.22 -9.18
N ILE A 59 12.28 -17.75 -8.16
CA ILE A 59 11.25 -18.78 -8.28
C ILE A 59 9.87 -18.12 -8.44
N PRO A 60 9.23 -18.20 -9.62
CA PRO A 60 7.89 -17.64 -9.80
C PRO A 60 6.89 -18.24 -8.81
N GLY A 61 6.05 -17.39 -8.22
CA GLY A 61 5.09 -17.79 -7.20
C GLY A 61 5.62 -17.78 -5.76
N SER A 62 6.90 -17.52 -5.54
CA SER A 62 7.44 -17.19 -4.21
C SER A 62 7.09 -15.74 -3.81
N LEU A 63 7.10 -15.45 -2.52
CA LEU A 63 6.90 -14.08 -2.02
C LEU A 63 8.02 -13.14 -2.47
N ASN A 64 9.28 -13.58 -2.37
CA ASN A 64 10.42 -12.74 -2.73
C ASN A 64 10.54 -12.50 -4.23
N HIS A 65 10.12 -13.45 -5.08
CA HIS A 65 9.99 -13.18 -6.52
C HIS A 65 8.99 -12.06 -6.79
N ALA A 66 7.82 -12.07 -6.13
CA ALA A 66 6.82 -11.01 -6.28
C ALA A 66 7.30 -9.65 -5.73
N LEU A 67 8.06 -9.65 -4.64
CA LEU A 67 8.63 -8.43 -4.04
C LEU A 67 9.76 -7.80 -4.87
N ARG A 68 10.42 -8.57 -5.73
CA ARG A 68 11.44 -8.08 -6.68
C ARG A 68 10.89 -7.55 -7.99
N GLN A 69 9.59 -7.67 -8.25
CA GLN A 69 8.99 -7.06 -9.44
C GLN A 69 8.94 -5.55 -9.27
N SER A 70 9.03 -4.80 -10.37
CA SER A 70 8.91 -3.34 -10.34
C SER A 70 7.48 -2.89 -10.64
N GLY A 71 7.21 -1.61 -10.39
CA GLY A 71 5.91 -0.99 -10.61
C GLY A 71 4.85 -1.35 -9.55
N ALA A 72 3.72 -0.64 -9.64
CA ALA A 72 2.59 -0.82 -8.76
C ALA A 72 2.12 -2.28 -8.79
N ARG A 73 2.01 -2.91 -7.61
CA ARG A 73 1.59 -4.31 -7.53
C ARG A 73 0.95 -4.72 -6.20
N THR A 74 -0.07 -5.56 -6.30
CA THR A 74 -0.69 -6.20 -5.14
C THR A 74 -0.30 -7.67 -5.08
N ILE A 75 0.26 -8.08 -3.96
CA ILE A 75 0.64 -9.45 -3.66
C ILE A 75 -0.49 -10.12 -2.88
N VAL A 76 -1.02 -11.20 -3.44
CA VAL A 76 -2.07 -12.03 -2.85
C VAL A 76 -1.55 -13.44 -2.60
N PHE A 77 -2.17 -14.19 -1.70
CA PHE A 77 -1.70 -15.50 -1.27
C PHE A 77 -2.72 -16.58 -1.58
N ARG A 78 -2.31 -17.62 -2.33
CA ARG A 78 -3.10 -18.84 -2.57
C ARG A 78 -2.75 -19.97 -1.60
N VAL A 79 -1.69 -19.77 -0.79
CA VAL A 79 -1.20 -20.71 0.22
C VAL A 79 -1.26 -20.07 1.61
N SER A 80 -1.02 -20.87 2.64
CA SER A 80 -0.97 -20.44 4.04
C SER A 80 0.10 -21.20 4.79
N GLY A 81 0.64 -20.60 5.84
CA GLY A 81 1.71 -21.19 6.63
C GLY A 81 2.88 -20.25 6.84
N VAL A 82 4.06 -20.84 7.05
CA VAL A 82 5.29 -20.12 7.38
C VAL A 82 6.21 -20.10 6.19
N ILE A 83 6.55 -18.91 5.71
CA ILE A 83 7.67 -18.70 4.80
C ILE A 83 8.91 -18.54 5.69
N HIS A 84 9.80 -19.52 5.65
CA HIS A 84 11.02 -19.56 6.47
C HIS A 84 12.12 -18.65 5.88
N GLY A 85 11.78 -17.39 5.63
CA GLY A 85 12.68 -16.39 5.05
C GLY A 85 12.20 -14.97 5.30
N ILE A 86 13.11 -14.02 5.08
CA ILE A 86 12.83 -12.60 5.14
C ILE A 86 12.02 -12.21 3.90
N ALA A 87 10.96 -11.42 4.09
CA ALA A 87 10.28 -10.73 3.00
C ALA A 87 11.09 -9.47 2.65
N ASN A 88 11.86 -9.52 1.56
CA ASN A 88 12.74 -8.43 1.14
C ASN A 88 12.06 -7.56 0.08
N ILE A 89 11.68 -6.34 0.45
CA ILE A 89 11.01 -5.37 -0.42
C ILE A 89 12.08 -4.58 -1.18
N VAL A 90 12.34 -4.99 -2.42
CA VAL A 90 13.36 -4.36 -3.29
C VAL A 90 12.80 -3.14 -4.03
N HIS A 91 11.52 -3.18 -4.41
CA HIS A 91 10.81 -2.07 -5.04
C HIS A 91 9.53 -1.73 -4.28
N GLY A 92 9.23 -0.45 -4.21
CA GLY A 92 8.03 0.13 -3.60
C GLY A 92 6.77 -0.06 -4.43
N ASP A 93 5.77 0.79 -4.19
CA ASP A 93 4.45 0.72 -4.82
C ASP A 93 3.81 -0.67 -4.68
N VAL A 94 3.86 -1.22 -3.46
CA VAL A 94 3.45 -2.60 -3.21
C VAL A 94 2.46 -2.73 -2.07
N THR A 95 1.40 -3.52 -2.31
CA THR A 95 0.47 -3.96 -1.27
C THR A 95 0.65 -5.45 -1.00
N ILE A 96 1.04 -5.82 0.21
CA ILE A 96 1.08 -7.21 0.68
C ILE A 96 -0.25 -7.51 1.41
N ALA A 97 -1.15 -8.21 0.74
CA ALA A 97 -2.53 -8.46 1.20
C ALA A 97 -2.66 -9.82 1.91
N GLY A 98 -2.13 -9.94 3.13
CA GLY A 98 -2.09 -11.20 3.89
C GLY A 98 -3.46 -11.84 4.15
N GLN A 99 -4.54 -11.05 4.19
CA GLN A 99 -5.91 -11.53 4.40
C GLN A 99 -6.44 -12.40 3.24
N THR A 100 -5.76 -12.42 2.10
CA THR A 100 -6.12 -13.28 0.95
C THR A 100 -5.70 -14.73 1.17
N SER A 101 -4.78 -15.00 2.11
CA SER A 101 -4.35 -16.35 2.43
C SER A 101 -5.51 -17.17 3.04
N PRO A 102 -5.65 -18.46 2.69
CA PRO A 102 -6.68 -19.33 3.27
C PRO A 102 -6.69 -19.47 4.80
N GLY A 103 -5.53 -19.33 5.45
CA GLY A 103 -5.34 -19.61 6.89
C GLY A 103 -4.25 -18.76 7.56
N GLY A 104 -3.78 -17.69 6.91
CA GLY A 104 -2.75 -16.79 7.43
C GLY A 104 -1.34 -17.10 6.92
N ILE A 105 -0.50 -16.05 6.90
CA ILE A 105 0.90 -16.10 6.47
C ILE A 105 1.81 -15.56 7.57
N ILE A 106 2.94 -16.24 7.77
CA ILE A 106 4.01 -15.84 8.67
C ILE A 106 5.32 -15.71 7.87
N VAL A 107 6.06 -14.63 8.09
CA VAL A 107 7.41 -14.42 7.55
C VAL A 107 8.43 -14.27 8.68
N ARG A 108 9.72 -14.44 8.37
CA ARG A 108 10.84 -14.32 9.32
C ARG A 108 11.46 -12.92 9.37
N GLY A 109 10.61 -11.91 9.23
CA GLY A 109 11.02 -10.51 9.10
C GLY A 109 10.55 -9.90 7.80
N ILE A 110 10.47 -8.58 7.79
CA ILE A 110 10.21 -7.76 6.61
C ILE A 110 11.30 -6.71 6.58
N ILE A 111 12.02 -6.66 5.46
CA ILE A 111 13.10 -5.68 5.27
C ILE A 111 12.75 -4.82 4.06
N CYS A 112 12.87 -3.52 4.26
CA CYS A 112 12.95 -2.49 3.23
C CYS A 112 14.25 -1.76 3.54
N ASP A 113 15.32 -2.38 3.06
CA ASP A 113 16.69 -1.86 3.04
C ASP A 113 16.70 -0.58 2.20
N GLY A 114 17.45 0.48 2.47
CA GLY A 114 17.81 1.54 1.51
C GLY A 114 19.22 2.09 1.74
N HIS A 115 20.00 1.39 2.57
CA HIS A 115 21.24 1.90 3.17
C HIS A 115 22.46 1.77 2.25
N TYR A 116 22.47 0.80 1.33
CA TYR A 116 23.60 0.55 0.43
C TYR A 116 23.30 0.82 -1.04
N GLU A 117 22.04 0.73 -1.45
CA GLU A 117 21.58 1.06 -2.78
C GLU A 117 20.32 1.92 -2.64
N ARG A 118 19.99 2.75 -3.64
CA ARG A 118 18.76 3.55 -3.60
C ARG A 118 17.58 2.64 -3.90
N ASN A 119 17.16 1.88 -2.89
CA ASN A 119 15.98 1.03 -2.97
C ASN A 119 14.79 1.97 -2.89
N ASN A 120 14.04 2.11 -3.98
CA ASN A 120 12.81 2.90 -4.02
C ASN A 120 11.68 2.11 -3.33
N CYS A 121 11.90 1.64 -2.09
CA CYS A 121 10.96 0.84 -1.28
C CYS A 121 10.01 1.73 -0.47
N ASP A 122 9.62 2.87 -1.04
CA ASP A 122 8.56 3.75 -0.57
C ASP A 122 7.17 3.27 -1.01
N ASN A 123 6.12 3.88 -0.46
CA ASN A 123 4.74 3.55 -0.80
C ASN A 123 4.38 2.05 -0.64
N VAL A 124 4.58 1.53 0.57
CA VAL A 124 4.34 0.13 0.93
C VAL A 124 3.14 0.01 1.85
N ILE A 125 2.21 -0.89 1.51
CA ILE A 125 1.11 -1.30 2.38
C ILE A 125 1.31 -2.76 2.77
N VAL A 126 1.38 -3.04 4.06
CA VAL A 126 1.44 -4.41 4.59
C VAL A 126 0.26 -4.64 5.52
N ARG A 127 -0.56 -5.65 5.25
CA ARG A 127 -1.74 -5.96 6.08
C ARG A 127 -1.89 -7.45 6.33
N HIS A 128 -2.43 -7.78 7.50
CA HIS A 128 -2.90 -9.13 7.86
C HIS A 128 -1.87 -10.25 7.67
N LEU A 129 -0.59 -9.98 7.93
CA LEU A 129 0.44 -11.02 8.10
C LEU A 129 1.07 -10.95 9.49
N ARG A 130 1.72 -12.04 9.89
CA ARG A 130 2.57 -12.06 11.08
C ARG A 130 4.04 -12.01 10.68
N SER A 131 4.80 -11.09 11.27
CA SER A 131 6.26 -11.11 11.21
C SER A 131 6.78 -11.71 12.51
N ARG A 132 7.63 -12.73 12.42
CA ARG A 132 8.36 -13.29 13.56
C ARG A 132 9.85 -13.04 13.34
N PRO A 133 10.64 -12.73 14.38
CA PRO A 133 12.08 -12.64 14.22
C PRO A 133 12.65 -13.89 13.53
N GLY A 134 13.46 -13.67 12.51
CA GLY A 134 14.32 -14.70 11.94
C GLY A 134 15.51 -14.93 12.88
N THR A 135 15.97 -16.17 12.95
CA THR A 135 17.31 -16.53 13.46
C THR A 135 18.28 -16.60 12.31
#